data_AF-A0A4Z8YIH5-F1
#
_entry.id   AF-A0A4Z8YIH5-F1
#
_cell.length_a   1.000
_cell.length_b   1.000
_cell.length_c   1.000
_cell.angle_alpha   90.00
_cell.angle_beta   90.00
_cell.angle_gamma   90.00
#
_symmetry.space_group_name_H-M   'P 1'
#
loop_
_entity.id
_entity.type
_entity.pdbx_description
1 polymer ?
#
loop_
_entity_poly.entity_id
_entity_poly.type
_entity_poly.pdbx_seq_one_letter_code
_entity_poly.pdbx_strand_id
1 'polypeptide(L)'
;MMILVTGGARSGKSRHAETLIGDAPQVLYIATSQILDDEMAARIQHHKDGRPAHWRTAECWRHLDTLITADLAPDDAILLECITTMVTNLLFALGGENDPEQWDYAAMERGIDDEIQILIAACQRCPAKVVLVTNEVGMGIVPENRLARHFRDIAGRVNQRLSAAADEVWLVVSGIGVKIK
;
A
#
# COMPACT_ATOMS: atom_id res chain seq x y z
N MET A 1 -8.83 9.79 9.49
CA MET A 1 -8.51 10.53 8.23
C MET A 1 -7.63 9.64 7.38
N MET A 2 -7.99 9.41 6.11
CA MET A 2 -7.25 8.55 5.18
C MET A 2 -6.58 9.38 4.07
N ILE A 3 -5.26 9.23 3.91
CA ILE A 3 -4.46 9.90 2.89
C ILE A 3 -3.86 8.84 1.97
N LEU A 4 -3.94 9.04 0.65
CA LEU A 4 -3.28 8.21 -0.34
C LEU A 4 -2.09 8.94 -0.95
N VAL A 5 -0.92 8.30 -0.96
CA VAL A 5 0.29 8.78 -1.63
C VAL A 5 0.64 7.85 -2.77
N THR A 6 0.68 8.37 -4.00
CA THR A 6 1.03 7.65 -5.22
C THR A 6 2.23 8.28 -5.92
N GLY A 7 2.81 7.56 -6.87
CA GLY A 7 3.92 8.02 -7.70
C GLY A 7 4.73 6.87 -8.28
N GLY A 8 5.70 7.20 -9.13
CA GLY A 8 6.56 6.22 -9.77
C GLY A 8 7.50 5.47 -8.80
N ALA A 9 8.19 4.46 -9.30
CA ALA A 9 9.27 3.81 -8.57
C ALA A 9 10.37 4.84 -8.22
N ARG A 10 10.90 4.77 -7.00
CA ARG A 10 11.95 5.67 -6.49
C ARG A 10 11.63 7.18 -6.61
N SER A 11 10.35 7.55 -6.67
CA SER A 11 9.91 8.95 -6.76
C SER A 11 10.07 9.74 -5.46
N GLY A 12 10.44 9.11 -4.34
CA GLY A 12 10.50 9.74 -3.02
C GLY A 12 9.17 9.73 -2.24
N LYS A 13 8.16 8.97 -2.71
CA LYS A 13 6.85 8.88 -2.06
C LYS A 13 6.86 8.37 -0.62
N SER A 14 7.74 7.43 -0.27
CA SER A 14 7.87 6.91 1.11
C SER A 14 8.30 8.02 2.07
N ARG A 15 9.35 8.77 1.70
CA ARG A 15 9.81 9.94 2.47
C ARG A 15 8.72 11.00 2.59
N HIS A 16 7.99 11.26 1.50
CA HIS A 16 6.87 12.20 1.56
C HIS A 16 5.74 11.70 2.48
N ALA A 17 5.40 10.42 2.43
CA ALA A 17 4.43 9.81 3.34
C ALA A 17 4.85 9.94 4.81
N GLU A 18 6.14 9.74 5.12
CA GLU A 18 6.68 9.98 6.47
C GLU A 18 6.52 11.45 6.90
N THR A 19 6.71 12.43 6.01
CA THR A 19 6.45 13.85 6.34
C THR A 19 4.98 14.16 6.62
N LEU A 20 4.04 13.39 6.05
CA LEU A 20 2.60 13.55 6.30
C LEU A 20 2.17 12.97 7.65
N ILE A 21 2.94 12.00 8.18
CA ILE A 21 2.75 11.49 9.54
C ILE A 21 3.02 12.61 10.54
N GLY A 22 4.13 13.35 10.37
CA GLY A 22 4.52 14.46 11.25
C GLY A 22 5.02 13.98 12.61
N ASP A 23 4.68 14.72 13.67
CA ASP A 23 5.15 14.45 15.05
C ASP A 23 4.20 13.51 15.84
N ALA A 24 3.53 12.58 15.15
CA ALA A 24 2.61 11.65 15.79
C ALA A 24 3.33 10.85 16.90
N PRO A 25 2.81 10.80 18.14
CA PRO A 25 3.49 10.19 19.28
C PRO A 25 3.65 8.66 19.16
N GLN A 26 2.73 8.00 18.44
CA GLN A 26 2.79 6.58 18.13
C GLN A 26 2.57 6.40 16.64
N VAL A 27 3.46 5.60 16.02
CA VAL A 27 3.36 5.28 14.61
C VAL A 27 3.46 3.78 14.40
N LEU A 28 2.48 3.23 13.68
CA LEU A 28 2.49 1.86 13.18
C LEU A 28 2.84 1.87 11.69
N TYR A 29 4.01 1.34 11.36
CA TYR A 29 4.38 1.02 9.98
C TYR A 29 3.89 -0.38 9.62
N ILE A 30 3.07 -0.48 8.58
CA ILE A 30 2.58 -1.76 8.05
C ILE A 30 3.35 -2.06 6.77
N ALA A 31 4.24 -3.04 6.85
CA ALA A 31 5.02 -3.54 5.73
C ALA A 31 4.22 -4.61 5.00
N THR A 32 3.94 -4.41 3.71
CA THR A 32 3.26 -5.44 2.90
C THR A 32 4.23 -6.34 2.17
N SER A 33 5.52 -6.00 2.13
CA SER A 33 6.55 -6.82 1.49
C SER A 33 6.85 -8.09 2.29
N GLN A 34 6.95 -9.21 1.59
CA GLN A 34 7.55 -10.42 2.14
C GLN A 34 9.07 -10.35 1.95
N ILE A 35 9.84 -10.78 2.96
CA ILE A 35 11.30 -10.95 2.82
C ILE A 35 11.52 -12.22 2.01
N LEU A 36 11.67 -12.07 0.70
CA LEU A 36 11.90 -13.17 -0.24
C LEU A 36 13.37 -13.32 -0.64
N ASP A 37 14.18 -12.28 -0.41
CA ASP A 37 15.62 -12.26 -0.70
C ASP A 37 16.39 -11.34 0.26
N ASP A 38 17.72 -11.51 0.28
CA ASP A 38 18.64 -10.74 1.14
C ASP A 38 18.70 -9.25 0.79
N GLU A 39 18.39 -8.88 -0.46
CA GLU A 39 18.36 -7.48 -0.89
C GLU A 39 17.16 -6.75 -0.26
N MET A 40 15.99 -7.39 -0.25
CA MET A 40 14.78 -6.93 0.41
C MET A 40 15.00 -6.86 1.93
N ALA A 41 15.68 -7.85 2.52
CA ALA A 41 16.03 -7.84 3.94
C ALA A 41 16.92 -6.63 4.29
N ALA A 42 17.98 -6.38 3.52
CA ALA A 42 18.88 -5.25 3.72
C ALA A 42 18.17 -3.90 3.55
N ARG A 43 17.27 -3.79 2.56
CA ARG A 43 16.45 -2.59 2.35
C ARG A 43 15.50 -2.34 3.52
N ILE A 44 14.82 -3.37 4.02
CA ILE A 44 13.94 -3.27 5.18
C ILE A 44 14.73 -2.85 6.41
N GLN A 45 15.92 -3.43 6.63
CA GLN A 45 16.77 -3.07 7.76
C GLN A 45 17.20 -1.61 7.69
N HIS A 46 17.67 -1.14 6.53
CA HIS A 46 18.02 0.26 6.33
C HIS A 46 16.85 1.22 6.61
N HIS A 47 15.63 0.84 6.21
CA HIS A 47 14.44 1.63 6.53
C HIS A 47 14.06 1.58 8.01
N LYS A 48 14.24 0.45 8.69
CA LYS A 48 14.03 0.34 10.15
C LYS A 48 15.03 1.23 10.90
N ASP A 49 16.29 1.22 10.48
CA ASP A 49 17.36 2.02 11.11
C ASP A 49 17.17 3.53 10.90
N GLY A 50 16.53 3.93 9.80
CA GLY A 50 16.23 5.34 9.50
C GLY A 50 14.99 5.90 10.21
N ARG A 51 14.19 5.06 10.87
CA ARG A 51 12.94 5.48 11.52
C ARG A 51 13.15 5.84 12.99
N PRO A 52 12.33 6.75 13.54
CA PRO A 52 12.37 7.05 14.97
C PRO A 52 12.11 5.79 15.81
N ALA A 53 12.80 5.66 16.95
CA ALA A 53 12.71 4.48 17.81
C ALA A 53 11.30 4.18 18.37
N HIS A 54 10.39 5.16 18.34
CA HIS A 54 9.00 4.97 18.76
C HIS A 54 8.11 4.32 17.68
N TRP A 55 8.60 4.17 16.45
CA TRP A 55 7.85 3.52 15.36
C TRP A 55 7.84 2.02 15.57
N ARG A 56 6.65 1.43 15.55
CA ARG A 56 6.46 -0.03 15.53
C ARG A 56 6.28 -0.48 14.09
N THR A 57 6.77 -1.67 13.77
CA THR A 57 6.58 -2.29 12.44
C THR A 57 5.82 -3.59 12.58
N ALA A 58 4.79 -3.79 11.76
CA ALA A 58 4.08 -5.05 11.58
C ALA A 58 4.09 -5.45 10.11
N GLU A 59 4.27 -6.74 9.82
CA GLU A 59 4.18 -7.28 8.46
C GLU A 59 2.76 -7.82 8.24
N CYS A 60 2.02 -7.21 7.32
CA CYS A 60 0.63 -7.57 7.05
C CYS A 60 0.17 -7.08 5.68
N TRP A 61 -0.60 -7.90 4.97
CA TRP A 61 -1.13 -7.59 3.63
C TRP A 61 -2.51 -8.23 3.38
N ARG A 62 -3.16 -8.76 4.43
CA ARG A 62 -4.55 -9.27 4.44
C ARG A 62 -5.20 -8.92 5.74
N HIS A 63 -6.53 -8.77 5.75
CA HIS A 63 -7.27 -8.48 6.98
C HIS A 63 -6.65 -7.31 7.75
N LEU A 64 -6.34 -6.23 7.03
CA LEU A 64 -5.71 -5.04 7.59
C LEU A 64 -6.59 -4.34 8.64
N ASP A 65 -7.88 -4.65 8.66
CA ASP A 65 -8.81 -4.29 9.71
C ASP A 65 -8.42 -4.83 11.10
N THR A 66 -7.57 -5.85 11.18
CA THR A 66 -7.01 -6.34 12.44
C THR A 66 -5.94 -5.41 13.04
N LEU A 67 -5.30 -4.57 12.23
CA LEU A 67 -4.30 -3.59 12.65
C LEU A 67 -4.84 -2.15 12.61
N ILE A 68 -5.83 -1.90 11.76
CA ILE A 68 -6.49 -0.60 11.58
C ILE A 68 -7.85 -0.67 12.28
N THR A 69 -7.86 -0.31 13.56
CA THR A 69 -8.96 -0.54 14.49
C THR A 69 -9.56 0.77 15.01
N ALA A 70 -10.76 0.68 15.59
CA ALA A 70 -11.52 1.85 16.06
C ALA A 70 -11.09 2.34 17.47
N ASP A 71 -10.22 1.60 18.15
CA ASP A 71 -9.72 1.87 19.51
C ASP A 71 -8.37 2.61 19.54
N LEU A 72 -7.81 2.94 18.37
CA LEU A 72 -6.61 3.78 18.27
C LEU A 72 -6.89 5.23 18.72
N ALA A 73 -5.84 5.97 19.09
CA ALA A 73 -6.01 7.39 19.44
C ALA A 73 -6.07 8.27 18.18
N PRO A 74 -6.78 9.42 18.21
CA PRO A 74 -6.76 10.37 17.09
C PRO A 74 -5.37 10.91 16.73
N ASP A 75 -4.46 10.96 17.71
CA ASP A 75 -3.09 11.43 17.54
C ASP A 75 -2.14 10.32 17.04
N ASP A 76 -2.59 9.06 17.06
CA ASP A 76 -1.80 7.95 16.48
C ASP A 76 -1.75 8.09 14.95
N ALA A 77 -0.74 7.45 14.36
CA ALA A 77 -0.62 7.39 12.91
C ALA A 77 -0.27 5.98 12.41
N ILE A 78 -0.75 5.67 11.22
CA ILE A 78 -0.46 4.43 10.50
C ILE A 78 0.12 4.79 9.15
N LEU A 79 1.25 4.16 8.80
CA LEU A 79 1.83 4.24 7.46
C LEU A 79 1.90 2.84 6.86
N LEU A 80 1.10 2.60 5.82
CA LEU A 80 1.08 1.32 5.11
C LEU A 80 1.83 1.43 3.79
N GLU A 81 2.85 0.61 3.60
CA GLU A 81 3.68 0.60 2.40
C GLU A 81 4.00 -0.85 1.93
N CYS A 82 3.61 -1.29 0.73
CA CYS A 82 2.84 -0.57 -0.29
C CYS A 82 1.68 -1.40 -0.89
N ILE A 83 0.62 -0.70 -1.29
CA ILE A 83 -0.61 -1.28 -1.83
C ILE A 83 -0.34 -2.17 -3.05
N THR A 84 0.54 -1.76 -3.97
CA THR A 84 0.83 -2.60 -5.14
C THR A 84 1.53 -3.91 -4.77
N THR A 85 2.36 -3.93 -3.73
CA THR A 85 2.96 -5.18 -3.21
C THR A 85 1.90 -6.05 -2.52
N MET A 86 0.96 -5.44 -1.80
CA MET A 86 -0.21 -6.15 -1.27
C MET A 86 -1.00 -6.82 -2.39
N VAL A 87 -1.30 -6.10 -3.48
CA VAL A 87 -2.00 -6.65 -4.67
C VAL A 87 -1.22 -7.82 -5.26
N THR A 88 0.10 -7.72 -5.39
CA THR A 88 0.95 -8.83 -5.85
C THR A 88 0.81 -10.06 -4.94
N ASN A 89 0.94 -9.89 -3.62
CA ASN A 89 0.82 -11.00 -2.67
C ASN A 89 -0.56 -11.65 -2.72
N LEU A 90 -1.62 -10.84 -2.86
CA LEU A 90 -2.99 -11.34 -3.01
C LEU A 90 -3.15 -12.15 -4.28
N LEU A 91 -2.64 -11.68 -5.42
CA LEU A 91 -2.66 -12.44 -6.67
C LEU A 91 -1.99 -13.80 -6.50
N PHE A 92 -0.75 -13.85 -6.02
CA PHE A 92 -0.04 -15.13 -5.86
C PHE A 92 -0.75 -16.09 -4.90
N ALA A 93 -1.27 -15.59 -3.79
CA ALA A 93 -1.92 -16.46 -2.82
C ALA A 93 -3.38 -16.83 -3.21
N LEU A 94 -4.02 -16.13 -4.14
CA LEU A 94 -5.28 -16.56 -4.77
C LEU A 94 -5.05 -17.53 -5.93
N GLY A 95 -3.96 -17.35 -6.69
CA GLY A 95 -3.59 -18.21 -7.81
C GLY A 95 -3.03 -19.57 -7.35
N GLY A 96 -2.38 -19.58 -6.18
CA GLY A 96 -1.78 -20.78 -5.58
C GLY A 96 -0.64 -21.33 -6.42
N GLU A 97 -0.55 -22.66 -6.49
CA GLU A 97 0.48 -23.40 -7.24
C GLU A 97 0.22 -23.46 -8.76
N ASN A 98 -0.90 -22.91 -9.24
CA ASN A 98 -1.22 -22.94 -10.66
C ASN A 98 -0.32 -21.98 -11.45
N ASP A 99 -0.02 -22.32 -12.70
CA ASP A 99 0.64 -21.41 -13.63
C ASP A 99 -0.19 -20.11 -13.81
N PRO A 100 0.42 -18.91 -13.71
CA PRO A 100 -0.25 -17.64 -13.97
C PRO A 100 -0.99 -17.51 -15.31
N GLU A 101 -0.65 -18.33 -16.31
CA GLU A 101 -1.38 -18.41 -17.58
C GLU A 101 -2.80 -19.00 -17.41
N GLN A 102 -3.02 -19.82 -16.38
CA GLN A 102 -4.29 -20.50 -16.08
C GLN A 102 -5.15 -19.75 -15.06
N TRP A 103 -4.65 -18.64 -14.52
CA TRP A 103 -5.36 -17.89 -13.49
C TRP A 103 -6.62 -17.20 -14.01
N ASP A 104 -7.70 -17.29 -13.22
CA ASP A 104 -8.92 -16.50 -13.41
C ASP A 104 -8.76 -15.12 -12.75
N TYR A 105 -8.13 -14.20 -13.48
CA TYR A 105 -7.92 -12.83 -13.00
C TYR A 105 -9.21 -12.09 -12.66
N ALA A 106 -10.35 -12.44 -13.26
CA ALA A 106 -11.62 -11.79 -12.95
C ALA A 106 -12.15 -12.24 -11.58
N ALA A 107 -12.02 -13.53 -11.24
CA ALA A 107 -12.32 -14.02 -9.90
C ALA A 107 -11.34 -13.49 -8.86
N MET A 108 -10.06 -13.46 -9.17
CA MET A 108 -9.03 -12.94 -8.27
C MET A 108 -9.22 -11.45 -8.00
N GLU A 109 -9.58 -10.66 -9.02
CA GLU A 109 -9.86 -9.23 -8.85
C GLU A 109 -11.03 -8.99 -7.89
N ARG A 110 -12.08 -9.82 -7.91
CA ARG A 110 -13.17 -9.73 -6.92
C ARG A 110 -12.65 -9.96 -5.49
N GLY A 111 -11.82 -10.99 -5.28
CA GLY A 111 -11.23 -11.25 -3.97
C GLY A 111 -10.27 -10.14 -3.50
N ILE A 112 -9.55 -9.51 -4.43
CA ILE A 112 -8.74 -8.32 -4.14
C ILE A 112 -9.62 -7.14 -3.77
N ASP A 113 -10.71 -6.92 -4.51
CA ASP A 113 -11.65 -5.85 -4.21
C ASP A 113 -12.29 -6.02 -2.82
N ASP A 114 -12.60 -7.24 -2.39
CA ASP A 114 -13.10 -7.52 -1.04
C ASP A 114 -12.09 -7.10 0.04
N GLU A 115 -10.80 -7.43 -0.12
CA GLU A 115 -9.73 -6.99 0.79
C GLU A 115 -9.56 -5.46 0.77
N ILE A 116 -9.71 -4.81 -0.39
CA ILE A 116 -9.67 -3.35 -0.48
C ILE A 116 -10.87 -2.71 0.22
N GLN A 117 -12.07 -3.29 0.13
CA GLN A 117 -13.24 -2.81 0.88
C GLN A 117 -13.03 -2.94 2.39
N ILE A 118 -12.45 -4.06 2.85
CA ILE A 118 -12.08 -4.26 4.26
C ILE A 118 -11.12 -3.15 4.72
N LEU A 119 -10.07 -2.88 3.94
CA LEU A 119 -9.12 -1.80 4.24
C LEU A 119 -9.80 -0.43 4.29
N ILE A 120 -10.62 -0.09 3.29
CA ILE A 120 -11.32 1.20 3.25
C ILE A 120 -12.25 1.35 4.47
N ALA A 121 -13.05 0.34 4.78
CA ALA A 121 -13.95 0.36 5.92
C ALA A 121 -13.17 0.47 7.26
N ALA A 122 -12.01 -0.19 7.36
CA ALA A 122 -11.13 -0.07 8.50
C ALA A 122 -10.57 1.34 8.67
N CYS A 123 -10.12 1.98 7.58
CA CYS A 123 -9.67 3.37 7.60
C CYS A 123 -10.79 4.34 8.00
N GLN A 124 -12.04 4.10 7.59
CA GLN A 124 -13.18 4.96 7.90
C GLN A 124 -13.58 4.91 9.38
N ARG A 125 -13.48 3.75 10.03
CA ARG A 125 -13.77 3.59 11.46
C ARG A 125 -12.60 3.97 12.36
N CYS A 126 -11.38 4.01 11.82
CA CYS A 126 -10.18 4.31 12.56
C CYS A 126 -10.05 5.82 12.81
N PRO A 127 -9.96 6.27 14.07
CA PRO A 127 -9.81 7.69 14.39
C PRO A 127 -8.41 8.21 14.08
N ALA A 128 -7.39 7.34 14.03
CA ALA A 128 -6.02 7.70 13.73
C ALA A 128 -5.82 8.24 12.30
N LYS A 129 -4.68 8.89 12.07
CA LYS A 129 -4.26 9.28 10.72
C LYS A 129 -3.73 8.05 9.97
N VAL A 130 -4.33 7.71 8.83
CA VAL A 130 -3.88 6.58 8.00
C VAL A 130 -3.31 7.08 6.69
N VAL A 131 -2.04 6.79 6.43
CA VAL A 131 -1.33 7.13 5.20
C VAL A 131 -1.03 5.84 4.43
N LEU A 132 -1.60 5.72 3.23
CA LEU A 132 -1.42 4.57 2.34
C LEU A 132 -0.49 4.94 1.20
N VAL A 133 0.52 4.10 0.92
CA VAL A 133 1.46 4.31 -0.19
C VAL A 133 1.20 3.30 -1.31
N THR A 134 1.04 3.79 -2.54
CA THR A 134 0.89 2.97 -3.75
C THR A 134 1.83 3.44 -4.87
N ASN A 135 1.92 2.67 -5.96
CA ASN A 135 2.72 3.02 -7.14
C ASN A 135 1.82 3.34 -8.34
N GLU A 136 2.23 4.32 -9.14
CA GLU A 136 1.75 4.49 -10.51
C GLU A 136 2.51 3.56 -11.45
N VAL A 137 1.82 2.56 -11.98
CA VAL A 137 2.39 1.55 -12.91
C VAL A 137 1.79 1.63 -14.33
N GLY A 138 0.83 2.53 -14.54
CA GLY A 138 0.04 2.66 -15.78
C GLY A 138 0.60 3.61 -16.84
N MET A 139 1.70 4.32 -16.57
CA MET A 139 2.28 5.33 -17.50
C MET A 139 3.34 4.76 -18.46
N GLY A 140 3.40 3.44 -18.61
CA GLY A 140 4.33 2.75 -19.51
C GLY A 140 3.65 2.11 -20.72
N ILE A 141 4.43 1.35 -21.49
CA ILE A 141 3.92 0.52 -22.60
C ILE A 141 3.14 -0.69 -22.04
N VAL A 142 2.25 -1.26 -22.86
CA VAL A 142 1.56 -2.50 -22.55
C VAL A 142 2.57 -3.66 -22.45
N PRO A 143 2.66 -4.35 -21.29
CA PRO A 143 3.58 -5.48 -21.14
C PRO A 143 3.24 -6.66 -22.08
N GLU A 144 4.25 -7.39 -22.55
CA GLU A 144 4.07 -8.66 -23.28
C GLU A 144 3.68 -9.82 -22.36
N ASN A 145 4.13 -9.78 -21.10
CA ASN A 145 3.78 -10.78 -20.10
C ASN A 145 2.31 -10.65 -19.66
N ARG A 146 1.56 -11.76 -19.70
CA ARG A 146 0.11 -11.79 -19.37
C ARG A 146 -0.17 -11.34 -17.94
N LEU A 147 0.55 -11.90 -16.96
CA LEU A 147 0.43 -11.54 -15.56
C LEU A 147 0.69 -10.04 -15.35
N ALA A 148 1.74 -9.49 -15.95
CA ALA A 148 2.09 -8.07 -15.84
C ALA A 148 1.00 -7.15 -16.39
N ARG A 149 0.33 -7.51 -17.51
CA ARG A 149 -0.82 -6.75 -18.02
C ARG A 149 -1.97 -6.74 -17.01
N HIS A 150 -2.36 -7.91 -16.51
CA HIS A 150 -3.45 -8.01 -15.54
C HIS A 150 -3.14 -7.30 -14.22
N PHE A 151 -1.91 -7.47 -13.70
CA PHE A 151 -1.45 -6.75 -12.51
C PHE A 151 -1.56 -5.23 -12.70
N ARG A 152 -1.05 -4.68 -13.80
CA ARG A 152 -1.12 -3.24 -14.09
C ARG A 152 -2.56 -2.74 -14.10
N ASP A 153 -3.45 -3.49 -14.75
CA ASP A 153 -4.85 -3.15 -14.90
C ASP A 153 -5.59 -3.20 -13.55
N ILE A 154 -5.36 -4.24 -12.74
CA ILE A 154 -5.93 -4.38 -11.39
C ILE A 154 -5.40 -3.29 -10.46
N ALA A 155 -4.09 -3.05 -10.44
CA ALA A 155 -3.46 -2.02 -9.61
C ALA A 155 -4.03 -0.62 -9.91
N GLY A 156 -4.27 -0.30 -11.18
CA GLY A 156 -4.91 0.96 -11.56
C GLY A 156 -6.35 1.11 -11.05
N ARG A 157 -7.14 0.02 -11.02
CA ARG A 157 -8.51 0.04 -10.47
C ARG A 157 -8.51 0.09 -8.94
N VAL A 158 -7.58 -0.60 -8.28
CA VAL A 158 -7.36 -0.48 -6.83
C VAL A 158 -6.98 0.96 -6.45
N ASN A 159 -6.06 1.60 -7.18
CA ASN A 159 -5.70 3.00 -6.94
C ASN A 159 -6.92 3.93 -7.08
N GLN A 160 -7.80 3.70 -8.06
CA GLN A 160 -9.04 4.47 -8.22
C GLN A 160 -9.98 4.32 -7.02
N ARG A 161 -10.15 3.10 -6.49
CA ARG A 161 -10.99 2.86 -5.31
C ARG A 161 -10.45 3.57 -4.07
N LEU A 162 -9.16 3.44 -3.81
CA LEU A 162 -8.52 4.08 -2.67
C LEU A 162 -8.54 5.62 -2.79
N SER A 163 -8.25 6.16 -3.97
CA SER A 163 -8.26 7.62 -4.20
C SER A 163 -9.67 8.21 -4.10
N ALA A 164 -10.70 7.47 -4.52
CA ALA A 164 -12.10 7.87 -4.33
C ALA A 164 -12.46 7.95 -2.85
N ALA A 165 -12.03 6.98 -2.04
CA ALA A 165 -12.29 6.94 -0.60
C ALA A 165 -11.38 7.84 0.24
N ALA A 166 -10.21 8.25 -0.27
CA ALA A 166 -9.25 9.06 0.48
C ALA A 166 -9.75 10.49 0.71
N ASP A 167 -9.43 11.07 1.86
CA ASP A 167 -9.66 12.49 2.16
C ASP A 167 -8.69 13.37 1.38
N GLU A 168 -7.44 12.91 1.23
CA GLU A 168 -6.40 13.56 0.44
C GLU A 168 -5.69 12.58 -0.49
N VAL A 169 -5.26 13.07 -1.65
CA VAL A 169 -4.45 12.29 -2.59
C VAL A 169 -3.24 13.10 -3.02
N TRP A 170 -2.06 12.51 -2.86
CA TRP A 170 -0.77 13.10 -3.20
C TRP A 170 -0.12 12.31 -4.32
N LEU A 171 0.26 13.01 -5.40
CA LEU A 171 1.14 12.48 -6.44
C LEU A 171 2.57 12.96 -6.15
N VAL A 172 3.52 12.04 -6.04
CA VAL A 172 4.93 12.37 -5.78
C VAL A 172 5.77 12.08 -7.02
N VAL A 173 6.43 13.13 -7.51
CA VAL A 173 7.32 13.08 -8.68
C VAL A 173 8.65 13.73 -8.33
N SER A 174 9.75 13.01 -8.54
CA SER A 174 11.11 13.50 -8.26
C SER A 174 11.31 14.08 -6.84
N GLY A 175 10.63 13.49 -5.85
CA GLY A 175 10.68 13.89 -4.45
C GLY A 175 9.76 15.05 -4.07
N ILE A 176 9.02 15.61 -5.03
CA ILE A 176 8.10 16.73 -4.83
C ILE A 176 6.68 16.19 -4.76
N GLY A 177 5.98 16.47 -3.67
CA GLY A 177 4.57 16.10 -3.48
C GLY A 177 3.63 17.13 -4.09
N VAL A 178 2.65 16.66 -4.86
CA VAL A 178 1.57 17.46 -5.45
C VAL A 178 0.25 16.94 -4.92
N LYS A 179 -0.44 17.73 -4.10
CA LYS A 179 -1.79 17.40 -3.64
C LYS A 179 -2.77 17.56 -4.81
N ILE A 180 -3.41 16.46 -5.19
CA ILE A 180 -4.36 16.39 -6.32
C ILE A 180 -5.80 16.14 -5.87
N LYS A 181 -6.02 15.84 -4.59
CA LYS A 181 -7.31 15.83 -3.89
C LYS A 181 -7.07 16.30 -2.46
#